data_AF-A0AB39MRE1-F1
#
_entry.id   AF-A0AB39MRE1-F1
#
_cell.length_a   1.000
_cell.length_b   1.000
_cell.length_c   1.000
_cell.angle_alpha   90.00
_cell.angle_beta   90.00
_cell.angle_gamma   90.00
#
_symmetry.space_group_name_H-M   'P 1'
#
loop_
_entity.id
_entity.type
_entity.pdbx_description
1 polymer ?
#
loop_
_entity_poly.entity_id
_entity_poly.type
_entity_poly.pdbx_seq_one_letter_code
_entity_poly.pdbx_strand_id
1 'polypeptide(L)'
;MNGEAGPEETGGAVGVPTVLIDQWPMGWQMAFWGFHQERRSDHMNYAYLQLGSDADAEEAVDLTFDQVMDRWPRMLQVENLEGYAWTILKRRIIDMHRKRRRRPELVDTAASRGRARRPV
;
A
#
# COMPACT_ATOMS: atom_id res chain seq x y z
N MET A 1 17.57 -40.47 13.93
CA MET A 1 18.30 -39.22 13.63
C MET A 1 17.95 -38.87 12.19
N ASN A 2 16.75 -38.33 11.99
CA ASN A 2 16.44 -36.94 11.64
C ASN A 2 16.50 -36.79 10.11
N GLY A 3 15.41 -36.81 9.35
CA GLY A 3 14.11 -36.18 9.58
C GLY A 3 14.17 -34.75 9.04
N GLU A 4 14.39 -34.57 7.74
CA GLU A 4 14.24 -33.28 7.07
C GLU A 4 12.75 -32.96 6.94
N ALA A 5 12.22 -32.33 7.98
CA ALA A 5 11.00 -31.54 7.92
C ALA A 5 11.36 -30.19 7.30
N GLY A 6 10.70 -29.84 6.19
CA GLY A 6 10.73 -28.48 5.68
C GLY A 6 10.02 -27.52 6.65
N PRO A 7 10.24 -26.21 6.52
CA PRO A 7 9.27 -25.23 6.96
C PRO A 7 8.47 -24.77 5.74
N GLU A 8 7.23 -25.24 5.66
CA GLU A 8 6.16 -24.36 5.22
C GLU A 8 5.98 -23.25 6.29
N GLU A 9 5.35 -22.16 5.86
CA GLU A 9 4.90 -21.00 6.64
C GLU A 9 5.98 -19.91 6.82
N THR A 10 5.85 -18.75 6.16
CA THR A 10 4.96 -17.72 6.70
C THR A 10 4.61 -16.64 5.67
N GLY A 11 3.32 -16.34 5.57
CA GLY A 11 2.75 -14.99 5.61
C GLY A 11 3.28 -13.94 4.62
N GLY A 12 2.45 -13.63 3.61
CA GLY A 12 2.29 -12.31 2.99
C GLY A 12 3.54 -11.43 2.91
N ALA A 13 4.20 -11.45 1.75
CA ALA A 13 5.16 -10.42 1.37
C ALA A 13 4.44 -9.07 1.24
N VAL A 14 4.21 -8.41 2.37
CA VAL A 14 3.83 -7.00 2.45
C VAL A 14 5.13 -6.22 2.23
N GLY A 15 5.35 -5.82 0.97
CA GLY A 15 5.98 -4.56 0.63
C GLY A 15 7.41 -4.28 1.09
N VAL A 16 8.26 -5.26 1.42
CA VAL A 16 9.67 -4.93 1.59
C VAL A 16 10.24 -4.59 0.21
N PRO A 17 10.82 -3.38 0.03
CA PRO A 17 11.42 -2.98 -1.23
C PRO A 17 12.46 -4.01 -1.65
N THR A 18 12.46 -4.40 -2.92
CA THR A 18 13.36 -5.46 -3.41
C THR A 18 14.84 -5.05 -3.26
N VAL A 19 15.12 -3.75 -3.10
CA VAL A 19 16.44 -3.19 -2.83
C VAL A 19 16.35 -2.28 -1.61
N LEU A 20 17.17 -2.56 -0.59
CA LEU A 20 17.33 -1.69 0.57
C LEU A 20 18.02 -0.39 0.14
N ILE A 21 17.47 0.75 0.59
CA ILE A 21 18.00 2.09 0.24
C ILE A 21 19.48 2.26 0.59
N ASP A 22 19.96 1.57 1.62
CA ASP A 22 21.35 1.60 2.09
C ASP A 22 22.37 1.09 1.06
N GLN A 23 21.92 0.32 0.06
CA GLN A 23 22.77 -0.23 -1.00
C GLN A 23 22.93 0.73 -2.19
N TRP A 24 22.17 1.82 -2.23
CA TRP A 24 22.26 2.79 -3.32
C TRP A 24 23.47 3.71 -3.17
N PRO A 25 23.98 4.32 -4.27
CA PRO A 25 24.93 5.41 -4.16
C PRO A 25 24.40 6.52 -3.24
N MET A 26 25.23 7.10 -2.39
CA MET A 26 24.81 8.11 -1.40
C MET A 26 24.04 9.29 -2.03
N GLY A 27 24.42 9.71 -3.25
CA GLY A 27 23.67 10.75 -3.97
C GLY A 27 22.22 10.37 -4.29
N TRP A 28 21.96 9.09 -4.59
CA TRP A 28 20.60 8.59 -4.83
C TRP A 28 19.80 8.47 -3.54
N GLN A 29 20.44 8.07 -2.43
CA GLN A 29 19.82 8.04 -1.11
C GLN A 29 19.38 9.44 -0.68
N MET A 30 20.28 10.42 -0.80
CA MET A 30 20.01 11.82 -0.43
C MET A 30 18.90 12.42 -1.31
N ALA A 31 18.92 12.14 -2.61
CA ALA A 31 17.87 12.59 -3.52
C ALA A 31 16.50 11.98 -3.16
N PHE A 32 16.46 10.68 -2.83
CA PHE A 32 15.23 10.01 -2.41
C PHE A 32 14.70 10.61 -1.11
N TRP A 33 15.54 10.74 -0.08
CA TRP A 33 15.11 11.29 1.20
C TRP A 33 14.68 12.74 1.08
N GLY A 34 15.38 13.56 0.30
CA GLY A 34 14.95 14.93 0.01
C GLY A 34 13.56 14.96 -0.63
N PHE A 35 13.34 14.14 -1.65
CA PHE A 35 12.05 14.01 -2.31
C PHE A 35 10.95 13.49 -1.38
N HIS A 36 11.24 12.47 -0.56
CA HIS A 36 10.31 11.90 0.40
C HIS A 36 9.84 12.95 1.41
N GLN A 37 10.78 13.69 2.01
CA GLN A 37 10.46 14.70 3.01
C GLN A 37 9.66 15.87 2.42
N GLU A 38 10.01 16.32 1.21
CA GLU A 38 9.28 17.39 0.53
C GLU A 38 7.84 16.98 0.21
N ARG A 39 7.63 15.72 -0.23
CA ARG A 39 6.36 15.32 -0.86
C ARG A 39 5.40 14.57 0.03
N ARG A 40 5.87 13.96 1.13
CA ARG A 40 5.02 13.12 1.99
C ARG A 40 3.79 13.87 2.52
N SER A 41 3.96 15.11 2.98
CA SER A 41 2.86 15.91 3.54
C SER A 41 1.78 16.19 2.49
N ASP A 42 2.17 16.62 1.29
CA ASP A 42 1.23 16.93 0.22
C ASP A 42 0.49 15.69 -0.29
N HIS A 43 1.20 14.57 -0.41
CA HIS A 43 0.60 13.29 -0.79
C HIS A 43 -0.39 12.80 0.27
N MET A 44 -0.06 12.94 1.56
CA MET A 44 -0.93 12.57 2.68
C MET A 44 -2.19 13.43 2.71
N ASN A 45 -2.07 14.75 2.60
CA ASN A 45 -3.21 15.67 2.56
C ASN A 45 -4.14 15.33 1.39
N TYR A 46 -3.58 15.09 0.20
CA TYR A 46 -4.38 14.71 -0.96
C TYR A 46 -5.06 13.35 -0.77
N ALA A 47 -4.34 12.33 -0.28
CA ALA A 47 -4.89 11.00 -0.05
C ALA A 47 -6.02 11.02 0.99
N TYR A 48 -5.85 11.78 2.08
CA TYR A 48 -6.89 11.99 3.09
C TYR A 48 -8.14 12.61 2.48
N LEU A 49 -8.00 13.66 1.67
CA LEU A 49 -9.13 14.31 0.99
C LEU A 49 -9.88 13.36 0.04
N GLN A 50 -9.21 12.36 -0.54
CA GLN A 50 -9.85 11.39 -1.43
C GLN A 50 -10.45 10.18 -0.69
N LEU A 51 -9.79 9.68 0.35
CA LEU A 51 -10.14 8.42 1.02
C LEU A 51 -10.96 8.60 2.29
N GLY A 52 -10.89 9.79 2.91
CA GLY A 52 -11.63 10.18 4.11
C GLY A 52 -11.22 9.47 5.40
N SER A 53 -10.04 8.86 5.42
CA SER A 53 -9.54 8.02 6.52
C SER A 53 -8.02 8.16 6.60
N ASP A 54 -7.49 8.50 7.77
CA ASP A 54 -6.05 8.60 8.01
C ASP A 54 -5.33 7.28 7.71
N ALA A 55 -5.88 6.15 8.17
CA ALA A 55 -5.25 4.85 7.99
C ALA A 55 -5.12 4.47 6.50
N ASP A 56 -6.16 4.75 5.71
CA ASP A 56 -6.12 4.46 4.27
C ASP A 56 -5.27 5.47 3.50
N ALA A 57 -5.23 6.73 3.96
CA ALA A 57 -4.36 7.73 3.38
C ALA A 57 -2.89 7.39 3.60
N GLU A 58 -2.53 6.98 4.81
CA GLU A 58 -1.19 6.51 5.16
C GLU A 58 -0.82 5.28 4.33
N GLU A 59 -1.68 4.27 4.26
CA GLU A 59 -1.45 3.08 3.41
C GLU A 59 -1.23 3.46 1.94
N ALA A 60 -2.03 4.39 1.39
CA ALA A 60 -1.87 4.83 0.01
C ALA A 60 -0.53 5.54 -0.24
N VAL A 61 -0.07 6.35 0.72
CA VAL A 61 1.19 7.09 0.65
C VAL A 61 2.38 6.15 0.80
N ASP A 62 2.35 5.25 1.77
CA ASP A 62 3.43 4.28 2.01
C ASP A 62 3.61 3.38 0.78
N LEU A 63 2.52 2.80 0.25
CA LEU A 63 2.56 2.00 -0.98
C LEU A 63 3.00 2.80 -2.21
N THR A 64 2.81 4.11 -2.20
CA THR A 64 3.32 4.99 -3.26
C THR A 64 4.83 5.11 -3.15
N PHE A 65 5.36 5.38 -1.96
CA PHE A 65 6.79 5.53 -1.74
C PHE A 65 7.55 4.20 -1.89
N ASP A 66 6.97 3.07 -1.53
CA ASP A 66 7.51 1.74 -1.83
C ASP A 66 7.71 1.58 -3.35
N GLN A 67 6.70 1.93 -4.13
CA GLN A 67 6.76 1.83 -5.58
C GLN A 67 7.70 2.86 -6.22
N VAL A 68 7.83 4.05 -5.62
CA VAL A 68 8.85 5.04 -6.00
C VAL A 68 10.24 4.48 -5.74
N MET A 69 10.45 3.82 -4.60
CA MET A 69 11.73 3.22 -4.24
C MET A 69 12.14 2.13 -5.24
N ASP A 70 11.22 1.22 -5.57
CA ASP A 70 11.44 0.17 -6.58
C ASP A 70 11.78 0.73 -7.98
N ARG A 71 11.29 1.94 -8.29
CA ARG A 71 11.44 2.57 -9.62
C ARG A 71 12.44 3.71 -9.63
N TRP A 72 13.11 3.97 -8.50
CA TRP A 72 13.95 5.14 -8.30
C TRP A 72 15.01 5.33 -9.40
N PRO A 73 15.76 4.28 -9.84
CA PRO A 73 16.76 4.44 -10.89
C PRO A 73 16.18 4.92 -12.24
N ARG A 74 14.94 4.54 -12.54
CA ARG A 74 14.23 4.99 -13.75
C ARG A 74 13.64 6.38 -13.56
N MET A 75 13.17 6.68 -12.35
CA MET A 75 12.62 8.00 -12.01
C MET A 75 13.68 9.10 -12.08
N LEU A 76 14.94 8.82 -11.75
CA LEU A 76 16.03 9.78 -11.91
C LEU A 76 16.34 10.16 -13.37
N GLN A 77 15.82 9.40 -14.35
CA GLN A 77 16.03 9.65 -15.79
C GLN A 77 14.89 10.43 -16.44
N VAL A 78 13.76 10.62 -15.76
CA VAL A 78 12.61 11.39 -16.28
C VAL A 78 12.69 12.84 -15.86
N GLU A 79 12.27 13.74 -16.75
CA GLU A 79 12.29 15.20 -16.49
C GLU A 79 11.36 15.63 -15.35
N ASN A 80 10.30 14.87 -15.05
CA ASN A 80 9.31 15.23 -14.02
C ASN A 80 9.07 14.08 -13.02
N LEU A 81 9.95 14.01 -12.02
CA LEU A 81 9.87 13.10 -10.87
C LEU A 81 8.55 13.25 -10.10
N GLU A 82 8.15 14.50 -9.85
CA GLU A 82 6.94 14.83 -9.09
C GLU A 82 5.67 14.31 -9.78
N GLY A 83 5.51 14.61 -11.07
CA GLY A 83 4.34 14.17 -11.84
C GLY A 83 4.24 12.65 -11.91
N TYR A 84 5.37 11.94 -11.91
CA TYR A 84 5.40 10.49 -11.85
C TYR A 84 4.90 9.96 -10.50
N ALA A 85 5.34 10.54 -9.38
CA ALA A 85 4.87 10.15 -8.04
C ALA A 85 3.37 10.43 -7.86
N TRP A 86 2.88 11.61 -8.30
CA TRP A 86 1.44 11.91 -8.31
C TRP A 86 0.63 10.91 -9.12
N THR A 87 1.18 10.44 -10.24
CA THR A 87 0.54 9.42 -11.07
C THR A 87 0.44 8.08 -10.33
N ILE A 88 1.48 7.69 -9.59
CA ILE A 88 1.44 6.49 -8.75
C ILE A 88 0.35 6.64 -7.69
N LEU A 89 0.36 7.73 -6.92
CA LEU A 89 -0.61 7.94 -5.83
C LEU A 89 -2.05 7.88 -6.31
N LYS A 90 -2.38 8.61 -7.39
CA LYS A 90 -3.73 8.63 -7.96
C LYS A 90 -4.20 7.24 -8.39
N ARG A 91 -3.30 6.42 -8.97
CA ARG A 91 -3.61 5.03 -9.32
C ARG A 91 -3.88 4.19 -8.08
N ARG A 92 -3.11 4.35 -7.01
CA ARG A 92 -3.33 3.64 -5.73
C ARG A 92 -4.68 3.97 -5.11
N ILE A 93 -5.04 5.26 -5.05
CA ILE A 93 -6.36 5.71 -4.56
C ILE A 93 -7.49 5.07 -5.38
N ILE A 94 -7.38 5.06 -6.71
CA ILE A 94 -8.37 4.40 -7.59
C ILE A 94 -8.48 2.90 -7.27
N ASP A 95 -7.36 2.21 -7.09
CA ASP A 95 -7.35 0.79 -6.78
C ASP A 95 -7.93 0.48 -5.40
N MET A 96 -7.70 1.33 -4.39
CA MET A 96 -8.31 1.22 -3.07
C MET A 96 -9.82 1.41 -3.14
N HIS A 97 -10.32 2.42 -3.85
CA HIS A 97 -11.76 2.57 -4.09
C HIS A 97 -12.35 1.35 -4.80
N ARG A 98 -11.64 0.78 -5.78
CA ARG A 98 -12.07 -0.45 -6.48
C ARG A 98 -12.13 -1.65 -5.53
N LYS A 99 -11.12 -1.84 -4.67
CA LYS A 99 -11.11 -2.90 -3.66
C LYS A 99 -12.29 -2.75 -2.69
N ARG A 100 -12.54 -1.53 -2.18
CA ARG A 100 -13.69 -1.25 -1.30
C ARG A 100 -15.03 -1.57 -1.97
N ARG A 101 -15.20 -1.19 -3.25
CA ARG A 101 -16.41 -1.49 -4.03
C ARG A 101 -16.60 -2.98 -4.36
N ARG A 102 -15.54 -3.78 -4.35
CA ARG A 102 -15.61 -5.25 -4.52
C ARG A 102 -15.83 -6.01 -3.20
N ARG A 103 -15.52 -5.39 -2.06
CA ARG A 103 -15.72 -5.95 -0.71
C ARG A 103 -17.09 -5.72 -0.01
N PRO A 104 -18.14 -5.06 -0.55
CA PRO A 104 -19.37 -4.81 0.20
C PRO A 104 -20.27 -6.04 0.45
N GLU A 105 -20.01 -7.21 -0.14
CA GLU A 105 -20.95 -8.36 -0.08
C GLU A 105 -20.34 -9.69 0.41
N LEU A 106 -19.21 -9.69 1.13
CA LEU A 106 -18.68 -10.93 1.75
C LEU A 106 -18.92 -11.04 3.26
N VAL A 107 -19.62 -10.08 3.86
CA VAL A 107 -20.01 -10.12 5.29
C VAL A 107 -21.50 -9.80 5.44
N ASP A 108 -22.35 -10.64 4.86
CA ASP A 108 -23.76 -10.70 5.28
C ASP A 108 -24.33 -12.11 5.10
N THR A 109 -23.76 -13.09 5.79
CA THR A 109 -24.43 -14.38 6.07
C THR A 109 -23.90 -14.99 7.37
N ALA A 110 -24.12 -14.32 8.49
CA ALA A 110 -24.05 -14.98 9.80
C ALA A 110 -25.17 -14.47 10.72
N ALA A 111 -26.24 -15.26 10.74
CA ALA A 111 -27.17 -15.44 11.84
C ALA A 111 -28.01 -14.23 12.27
N SER A 112 -29.16 -14.07 11.59
CA SER A 112 -30.36 -13.59 12.26
C SER A 112 -31.59 -14.28 11.68
N ARG A 113 -32.14 -15.23 12.45
CA ARG A 113 -33.59 -15.48 12.69
C ARG A 113 -33.83 -16.92 13.17
N GLY A 114 -33.74 -17.10 14.49
CA GLY A 114 -34.31 -18.26 15.19
C GLY A 114 -35.47 -17.83 16.08
N ARG A 115 -36.50 -17.18 15.52
CA ARG A 115 -37.73 -16.88 16.27
C ARG A 115 -38.53 -18.19 16.42
N ALA A 116 -38.81 -18.50 17.69
CA ALA A 116 -39.73 -19.50 18.23
C ALA A 116 -40.76 -20.12 17.27
N ARG A 117 -40.82 -21.45 17.27
CA ARG A 117 -42.02 -22.22 16.90
C ARG A 117 -42.43 -23.07 18.09
N ARG A 118 -43.49 -22.67 18.80
CA ARG A 118 -44.32 -23.59 19.59
C ARG A 118 -45.10 -24.47 18.61
N PRO A 119 -45.18 -25.78 18.80
CA PRO A 119 -46.33 -26.56 18.38
C PRO A 119 -47.37 -26.64 19.51
N VAL A 120 -48.60 -26.86 19.07
CA VAL A 120 -49.89 -26.91 19.78
C VAL A 120 -49.97 -27.92 20.90
#